data_AF-A0A1H1P196-F1
#
_entry.id   AF-A0A1H1P196-F1
#
_cell.length_a   1.000
_cell.length_b   1.000
_cell.length_c   1.000
_cell.angle_alpha   90.00
_cell.angle_beta   90.00
_cell.angle_gamma   90.00
#
_symmetry.space_group_name_H-M   'P 1'
#
loop_
_entity.id
_entity.type
_entity.pdbx_description
1 polymer ?
#
loop_
_entity_poly.entity_id
_entity_poly.type
_entity_poly.pdbx_seq_one_letter_code
_entity_poly.pdbx_strand_id
1 'polypeptide(L)'
;MSKLKSWFKSELPSQKYNGSFGGSFLDGFRIQYRTKTGFEKLPTAGLTATVQDGANVGTYVSAKRVVAGGVLFGPLGAGVGALIRKNQNEIHVVLERDDQIIGTISGSAKHTAKARTFAEKVNASSSDPGNTGEVES
;
A
#
# COMPACT_ATOMS: atom_id res chain seq x y z
N MET A 1 -24.36 -34.01 4.34
CA MET A 1 -23.60 -32.84 3.83
C MET A 1 -22.76 -32.27 4.97
N SER A 2 -21.46 -32.11 4.71
CA SER A 2 -20.37 -32.26 5.69
C SER A 2 -20.10 -31.05 6.59
N LYS A 3 -20.21 -31.23 7.91
CA LYS A 3 -19.80 -30.27 8.96
C LYS A 3 -18.29 -29.92 8.91
N LEU A 4 -17.46 -30.71 8.22
CA LEU A 4 -16.03 -30.40 8.02
C LEU A 4 -15.78 -29.19 7.11
N LYS A 5 -16.67 -28.89 6.16
CA LYS A 5 -16.50 -27.72 5.26
C LYS A 5 -16.68 -26.39 5.99
N SER A 6 -17.40 -26.38 7.12
CA SER A 6 -17.58 -25.19 7.96
C SER A 6 -16.35 -24.90 8.83
N TRP A 7 -15.61 -25.94 9.23
CA TRP A 7 -14.42 -25.80 10.07
C TRP A 7 -13.20 -25.30 9.28
N PHE A 8 -13.04 -25.71 8.01
CA PHE A 8 -12.03 -25.14 7.09
C PHE A 8 -12.34 -23.71 6.61
N LYS A 9 -13.54 -23.22 6.92
CA LYS A 9 -13.95 -21.82 6.72
C LYS A 9 -13.78 -21.01 7.99
N SER A 10 -13.00 -21.49 8.96
CA SER A 10 -12.42 -20.66 10.00
C SER A 10 -11.64 -19.56 9.29
N GLU A 11 -12.28 -18.39 9.25
CA GLU A 11 -11.73 -17.10 8.88
C GLU A 11 -10.33 -17.01 9.49
N LEU A 12 -9.30 -17.26 8.68
CA LEU A 12 -7.95 -16.93 9.11
C LEU A 12 -8.02 -15.44 9.43
N PRO A 13 -7.67 -14.98 10.65
CA PRO A 13 -7.81 -13.59 11.05
C PRO A 13 -7.08 -12.63 10.09
N SER A 14 -6.09 -13.16 9.35
CA SER A 14 -5.43 -12.49 8.23
C SER A 14 -6.37 -12.15 7.06
N GLN A 15 -7.35 -12.98 6.69
CA GLN A 15 -8.19 -12.68 5.50
C GLN A 15 -9.11 -11.46 5.66
N LYS A 16 -9.34 -11.00 6.89
CA LYS A 16 -10.16 -9.82 7.18
C LYS A 16 -9.66 -8.56 6.46
N TYR A 17 -8.35 -8.46 6.27
CA TYR A 17 -7.71 -7.29 5.68
C TYR A 17 -7.48 -7.43 4.18
N ASN A 18 -7.86 -8.55 3.55
CA ASN A 18 -7.50 -8.80 2.16
C ASN A 18 -8.11 -7.76 1.21
N GLY A 19 -7.30 -7.28 0.27
CA GLY A 19 -7.70 -6.26 -0.69
C GLY A 19 -6.71 -6.16 -1.84
N SER A 20 -7.10 -5.51 -2.93
CA SER A 20 -6.20 -5.25 -4.04
C SER A 20 -6.45 -3.88 -4.66
N PHE A 21 -5.36 -3.24 -5.08
CA PHE A 21 -5.38 -1.95 -5.74
C PHE A 21 -4.09 -1.75 -6.54
N GLY A 22 -4.19 -1.23 -7.77
CA GLY A 22 -3.00 -0.87 -8.56
C GLY A 22 -2.04 -2.02 -8.89
N GLY A 23 -2.52 -3.27 -8.90
CA GLY A 23 -1.67 -4.46 -9.06
C GLY A 23 -0.95 -4.90 -7.78
N SER A 24 -1.23 -4.24 -6.65
CA SER A 24 -0.82 -4.63 -5.31
C SER A 24 -1.94 -5.38 -4.59
N PHE A 25 -1.55 -6.25 -3.67
CA PHE A 25 -2.43 -7.11 -2.89
C PHE A 25 -2.08 -6.99 -1.41
N LEU A 26 -3.08 -6.85 -0.57
CA LEU A 26 -2.98 -6.99 0.87
C LEU A 26 -3.43 -8.42 1.20
N ASP A 27 -2.55 -9.20 1.82
CA ASP A 27 -2.79 -10.56 2.29
C ASP A 27 -2.52 -10.60 3.79
N GLY A 28 -3.58 -10.41 4.58
CA GLY A 28 -3.52 -10.15 6.01
C GLY A 28 -2.59 -9.02 6.36
N PHE A 29 -1.49 -9.36 7.05
CA PHE A 29 -0.55 -8.39 7.57
C PHE A 29 0.55 -8.00 6.59
N ARG A 30 0.50 -8.46 5.33
CA ARG A 30 1.55 -8.19 4.33
C ARG A 30 0.97 -7.59 3.06
N ILE A 31 1.60 -6.52 2.57
CA ILE A 31 1.33 -5.96 1.25
C ILE A 31 2.31 -6.58 0.27
N GLN A 32 1.81 -7.23 -0.75
CA GLN A 32 2.57 -7.61 -1.92
C GLN A 32 2.38 -6.55 -3.01
N TYR A 33 3.45 -5.94 -3.47
CA TYR A 33 3.41 -4.96 -4.54
C TYR A 33 4.48 -5.27 -5.60
N ARG A 34 4.24 -4.77 -6.81
CA ARG A 34 5.15 -4.98 -7.92
C ARG A 34 6.27 -3.95 -7.90
N THR A 35 7.50 -4.43 -8.03
CA THR A 35 8.70 -3.62 -8.11
C THR A 35 9.41 -3.70 -9.44
N LYS A 36 10.41 -2.82 -9.65
CA LYS A 36 11.28 -2.90 -10.83
C LYS A 36 12.07 -4.21 -10.86
N THR A 37 12.37 -4.76 -9.69
CA THR A 37 13.17 -5.98 -9.48
C THR A 37 12.31 -7.24 -9.37
N GLY A 38 11.00 -7.14 -9.12
CA GLY A 38 10.12 -8.31 -9.00
C GLY A 38 8.80 -8.02 -8.27
N PHE A 39 8.40 -8.92 -7.39
CA PHE A 39 7.33 -8.66 -6.41
C PHE A 39 7.96 -8.61 -5.04
N GLU A 40 7.72 -7.53 -4.30
CA GLU A 40 8.15 -7.41 -2.91
C GLU A 40 6.96 -7.60 -1.98
N LYS A 41 7.27 -8.10 -0.79
CA LYS A 41 6.31 -8.26 0.30
C LYS A 41 6.77 -7.40 1.46
N LEU A 42 5.89 -6.58 1.97
CA LEU A 42 6.17 -5.64 3.03
C LEU A 42 5.18 -5.85 4.19
N PRO A 43 5.66 -5.96 5.44
CA PRO A 43 4.77 -6.04 6.58
C PRO A 43 4.03 -4.73 6.77
N THR A 44 2.73 -4.82 7.08
CA THR A 44 1.85 -3.66 7.35
C THR A 44 2.08 -3.04 8.71
N ALA A 45 2.84 -3.69 9.60
CA ALA A 45 3.14 -3.15 10.91
C ALA A 45 3.82 -1.78 10.81
N GLY A 46 3.32 -0.82 11.57
CA GLY A 46 3.80 0.56 11.57
C GLY A 46 3.62 1.30 10.25
N LEU A 47 2.81 0.76 9.32
CA LEU A 47 2.51 1.45 8.06
C LEU A 47 1.32 2.39 8.21
N THR A 48 1.44 3.53 7.53
CA THR A 48 0.33 4.44 7.25
C THR A 48 0.12 4.51 5.76
N ALA A 49 -1.12 4.31 5.32
CA ALA A 49 -1.55 4.45 3.95
C ALA A 49 -2.40 5.72 3.80
N THR A 50 -1.96 6.61 2.92
CA THR A 50 -2.63 7.88 2.61
C THR A 50 -3.00 7.91 1.14
N VAL A 51 -4.25 8.22 0.84
CA VAL A 51 -4.70 8.39 -0.55
C VAL A 51 -4.43 9.82 -1.01
N GLN A 52 -3.75 9.96 -2.14
CA GLN A 52 -3.42 11.24 -2.75
C GLN A 52 -3.81 11.22 -4.22
N ASP A 53 -4.42 12.31 -4.68
CA ASP A 53 -4.72 12.49 -6.11
C ASP A 53 -3.44 12.83 -6.88
N GLY A 54 -3.39 12.50 -8.18
CA GLY A 54 -2.23 12.76 -9.04
C GLY A 54 -1.75 14.22 -9.05
N ALA A 55 -2.67 15.17 -8.83
CA ALA A 55 -2.34 16.59 -8.71
C ALA A 55 -1.55 16.94 -7.43
N ASN A 56 -1.81 16.24 -6.32
CA ASN A 56 -1.33 16.59 -4.98
C ASN A 56 -0.20 15.68 -4.49
N VAL A 57 -0.13 14.45 -4.98
CA VAL A 57 0.89 13.48 -4.57
C VAL A 57 2.31 13.98 -4.81
N GLY A 58 2.58 14.76 -5.86
CA GLY A 58 3.92 15.29 -6.12
C GLY A 58 4.39 16.25 -5.03
N THR A 59 3.50 17.14 -4.58
CA THR A 59 3.76 18.05 -3.46
C THR A 59 3.89 17.28 -2.15
N TYR A 60 3.02 16.29 -1.92
CA TYR A 60 3.04 15.44 -0.74
C TYR A 60 4.34 14.64 -0.62
N VAL A 61 4.78 14.00 -1.71
CA VAL A 61 6.04 13.25 -1.77
C VAL A 61 7.24 14.17 -1.59
N SER A 62 7.22 15.37 -2.18
CA SER A 62 8.31 16.34 -2.04
C SER A 62 8.46 16.89 -0.63
N ALA A 63 7.37 16.95 0.14
CA ALA A 63 7.37 17.45 1.51
C ALA A 63 7.91 16.41 2.51
N LYS A 64 7.86 15.12 2.17
CA LYS A 64 8.32 14.04 3.04
C LYS A 64 9.70 13.53 2.62
N ARG A 65 10.44 12.99 3.60
CA ARG A 65 11.73 12.37 3.34
C ARG A 65 11.49 11.05 2.63
N VAL A 66 11.95 10.95 1.39
CA VAL A 66 12.06 9.67 0.68
C VAL A 66 13.36 9.03 1.17
N VAL A 67 13.26 7.92 1.90
CA VAL A 67 14.46 7.14 2.22
C VAL A 67 15.00 6.63 0.91
N ALA A 68 16.19 7.10 0.53
CA ALA A 68 16.93 6.62 -0.62
C ALA A 68 17.25 5.13 -0.40
N GLY A 69 16.31 4.28 -0.80
CA GLY A 69 16.27 2.84 -0.51
C GLY A 69 14.85 2.28 -0.71
N GLY A 70 13.83 3.09 -0.42
CA GLY A 70 12.42 2.81 -0.76
C GLY A 70 12.14 3.17 -2.21
N VAL A 71 11.88 2.14 -3.02
CA VAL A 71 11.73 2.22 -4.46
C VAL A 71 10.57 3.15 -4.85
N LEU A 72 10.89 4.32 -5.42
CA LEU A 72 9.97 5.12 -6.22
C LEU A 72 9.57 4.29 -7.47
N PHE A 73 8.37 3.73 -7.47
CA PHE A 73 7.85 2.92 -8.57
C PHE A 73 7.59 3.75 -9.84
N GLY A 74 8.63 3.86 -10.67
CA GLY A 74 8.58 4.37 -12.05
C GLY A 74 9.95 4.81 -12.57
N PRO A 75 10.17 4.96 -13.90
CA PRO A 75 11.47 5.28 -14.52
C PRO A 75 12.10 6.64 -14.15
N LEU A 76 11.60 7.31 -13.12
CA LEU A 76 11.74 8.75 -12.94
C LEU A 76 12.11 9.12 -11.50
N GLY A 77 12.99 8.37 -10.84
CA GLY A 77 13.38 8.60 -9.43
C GLY A 77 13.88 10.02 -9.08
N ALA A 78 14.26 10.84 -10.06
CA ALA A 78 14.59 12.26 -9.88
C ALA A 78 13.72 13.23 -10.72
N GLY A 79 12.78 12.71 -11.51
CA GLY A 79 11.87 13.48 -12.39
C GLY A 79 10.37 13.26 -12.09
N VAL A 80 10.05 12.44 -11.10
CA VAL A 80 8.69 11.99 -10.74
C VAL A 80 7.79 13.14 -10.29
N GLY A 81 8.30 14.12 -9.52
CA GLY A 81 7.46 15.23 -9.08
C GLY A 81 6.79 16.00 -10.23
N ALA A 82 7.48 16.11 -11.37
CA ALA A 82 6.98 16.78 -12.56
C ALA A 82 6.10 15.89 -13.46
N LEU A 83 6.42 14.59 -13.58
CA LEU A 83 5.67 13.65 -14.43
C LEU A 83 4.42 13.08 -13.76
N ILE A 84 4.43 12.91 -12.43
CA ILE A 84 3.23 12.54 -11.67
C ILE A 84 2.20 13.68 -11.67
N ARG A 85 2.64 14.95 -11.58
CA ARG A 85 1.74 16.12 -11.76
C ARG A 85 1.00 16.10 -13.10
N LYS A 86 1.55 15.45 -14.13
CA LYS A 86 0.99 15.45 -15.48
C LYS A 86 -0.22 14.53 -15.63
N ASN A 87 -0.41 13.53 -14.76
CA ASN A 87 -1.56 12.62 -14.84
C ASN A 87 -2.56 12.82 -13.70
N GLN A 88 -3.40 13.85 -13.83
CA GLN A 88 -4.49 14.13 -12.89
C GLN A 88 -5.58 13.04 -12.86
N ASN A 89 -5.55 12.10 -13.83
CA ASN A 89 -6.48 10.97 -13.90
C ASN A 89 -6.01 9.73 -13.14
N GLU A 90 -4.94 9.85 -12.35
CA GLU A 90 -4.43 8.81 -11.48
C GLU A 90 -4.68 9.14 -10.01
N ILE A 91 -4.83 8.08 -9.22
CA ILE A 91 -4.87 8.15 -7.77
C ILE A 91 -3.79 7.25 -7.19
N HIS A 92 -3.17 7.73 -6.13
CA HIS A 92 -2.00 7.12 -5.52
C HIS A 92 -2.29 6.79 -4.06
N VAL A 93 -1.97 5.57 -3.65
CA VAL A 93 -1.91 5.20 -2.24
C VAL A 93 -0.44 5.30 -1.84
N VAL A 94 -0.11 6.31 -1.05
CA VAL A 94 1.23 6.50 -0.50
C VAL A 94 1.35 5.67 0.77
N LEU A 95 2.37 4.84 0.84
CA LEU A 95 2.70 4.03 2.00
C LEU A 95 3.86 4.71 2.75
N GLU A 96 3.69 4.83 4.06
CA GLU A 96 4.60 5.54 4.93
C GLU A 96 4.90 4.74 6.20
N ARG A 97 6.09 4.94 6.74
CA ARG A 97 6.51 4.43 8.05
C ARG A 97 7.38 5.51 8.69
N ASP A 98 7.11 5.86 9.94
CA ASP A 98 7.89 6.86 10.69
C ASP A 98 8.12 8.18 9.91
N ASP A 99 7.04 8.71 9.29
CA ASP A 99 7.04 9.89 8.43
C ASP A 99 7.92 9.83 7.17
N GLN A 100 8.36 8.64 6.81
CA GLN A 100 9.13 8.37 5.61
C GLN A 100 8.28 7.65 4.58
N ILE A 101 8.37 8.09 3.33
CA ILE A 101 7.69 7.40 2.23
C ILE A 101 8.51 6.19 1.85
N ILE A 102 7.90 5.02 2.01
CA ILE A 102 8.52 3.73 1.67
C ILE A 102 8.03 3.20 0.32
N GLY A 103 6.87 3.65 -0.15
CA GLY A 103 6.31 3.23 -1.42
C GLY A 103 5.08 4.02 -1.86
N THR A 104 4.69 3.86 -3.12
CA THR A 104 3.46 4.44 -3.66
C THR A 104 2.84 3.48 -4.65
N ILE A 105 1.54 3.23 -4.52
CA ILE A 105 0.77 2.36 -5.40
C ILE A 105 -0.14 3.25 -6.24
N SER A 106 0.05 3.24 -7.56
CA SER A 106 -0.78 4.02 -8.48
C SER A 106 -1.92 3.18 -9.06
N GLY A 107 -3.03 3.85 -9.36
CA GLY A 107 -4.15 3.26 -10.09
C GLY A 107 -4.99 4.34 -10.76
N SER A 108 -6.01 3.92 -11.50
CA SER A 108 -6.93 4.86 -12.15
C SER A 108 -7.74 5.65 -11.11
N ALA A 109 -7.90 6.96 -11.33
CA ALA A 109 -8.77 7.82 -10.51
C ALA A 109 -10.25 7.40 -10.56
N LYS A 110 -10.67 6.58 -11.54
CA LYS A 110 -12.01 5.95 -11.52
C LYS A 110 -12.22 4.98 -10.36
N HIS A 111 -11.15 4.60 -9.66
CA HIS A 111 -11.17 3.66 -8.56
C HIS A 111 -10.82 4.31 -7.21
N THR A 112 -11.07 5.61 -7.04
CA THR A 112 -10.86 6.33 -5.77
C THR A 112 -11.50 5.63 -4.57
N ALA A 113 -12.72 5.14 -4.71
CA ALA A 113 -13.39 4.40 -3.65
C ALA A 113 -12.60 3.13 -3.26
N LYS A 114 -12.09 2.38 -4.24
CA LYS A 114 -11.26 1.19 -3.99
C LYS A 114 -9.92 1.55 -3.37
N ALA A 115 -9.30 2.65 -3.80
CA ALA A 115 -8.05 3.16 -3.24
C ALA A 115 -8.21 3.52 -1.75
N ARG A 116 -9.31 4.21 -1.40
CA ARG A 116 -9.66 4.54 -0.01
C ARG A 116 -9.90 3.30 0.83
N THR A 117 -10.74 2.38 0.36
CA THR A 117 -10.98 1.11 1.06
C THR A 117 -9.68 0.29 1.22
N PHE A 118 -8.80 0.31 0.23
CA PHE A 118 -7.50 -0.35 0.32
C PHE A 118 -6.61 0.30 1.39
N ALA A 119 -6.50 1.64 1.39
CA ALA A 119 -5.75 2.37 2.40
C ALA A 119 -6.30 2.16 3.82
N GLU A 120 -7.63 2.19 3.97
CA GLU A 120 -8.31 1.88 5.24
C GLU A 120 -7.98 0.47 5.72
N LYS A 121 -7.98 -0.53 4.84
CA LYS A 121 -7.59 -1.91 5.19
C LYS A 121 -6.12 -2.02 5.59
N VAL A 122 -5.22 -1.32 4.90
CA VAL A 122 -3.80 -1.27 5.28
C VAL A 122 -3.64 -0.65 6.68
N ASN A 123 -4.31 0.46 6.96
CA ASN A 123 -4.26 1.14 8.26
C ASN A 123 -4.88 0.28 9.38
N ALA A 124 -6.00 -0.39 9.09
CA ALA A 124 -6.64 -1.31 10.01
C ALA A 124 -5.75 -2.53 10.32
N SER A 125 -5.09 -3.08 9.29
CA SER A 125 -4.10 -4.16 9.44
C SER A 125 -2.88 -3.71 10.26
N SER A 126 -2.38 -2.50 10.00
CA SER A 126 -1.22 -1.91 10.71
C SER A 126 -1.49 -1.75 12.21
N SER A 127 -2.73 -1.39 12.57
CA SER A 127 -3.15 -1.14 13.95
C SER A 127 -3.66 -2.39 14.68
N ASP A 128 -3.69 -3.55 14.01
CA ASP A 128 -4.17 -4.80 14.60
C ASP A 128 -3.16 -5.32 15.65
N PRO A 129 -3.58 -5.62 16.90
CA PRO A 129 -2.69 -6.16 17.93
C PRO A 129 -2.01 -7.48 17.56
N GLY A 130 -2.59 -8.26 16.63
CA GLY A 130 -2.01 -9.48 16.09
C GLY A 130 -0.91 -9.25 15.05
N ASN A 131 -0.70 -8.00 14.61
CA ASN A 131 0.35 -7.61 13.71
C ASN A 131 1.62 -7.28 14.50
N THR A 132 2.27 -8.31 15.03
CA THR A 132 3.53 -8.20 15.80
C THR A 132 4.73 -7.73 14.97
N GLY A 133 4.55 -7.66 13.65
CA GLY A 133 5.36 -6.82 12.80
C GLY A 133 6.83 -7.17 12.73
N GLU A 134 7.24 -8.44 12.95
CA GLU A 134 8.63 -8.93 12.97
C GLU A 134 9.58 -7.88 12.40
N VAL A 135 9.99 -6.99 13.31
CA VAL A 135 10.88 -5.89 13.00
C VAL A 135 12.24 -6.57 13.02
N GLU A 136 12.62 -7.19 11.91
CA GLU A 136 13.99 -7.65 11.71
C GLU A 136 14.88 -6.44 12.00
N SER A 137 15.57 -6.54 13.14
CA SER A 137 16.40 -5.51 13.75
C SER A 137 17.72 -5.38 13.01
#